data_AF-A0AAF0PCE0-F1
#
_entry.id   AF-A0AAF0PCE0-F1
#
_cell.length_a   1.000
_cell.length_b   1.000
_cell.length_c   1.000
_cell.angle_alpha   90.00
_cell.angle_beta   90.00
_cell.angle_gamma   90.00
#
_symmetry.space_group_name_H-M   'P 1'
#
loop_
_entity.id
_entity.type
_entity.pdbx_description
1 polymer ?
#
loop_
_entity_poly.entity_id
_entity_poly.type
_entity_poly.pdbx_seq_one_letter_code
_entity_poly.pdbx_strand_id
1 'polypeptide(L)'
;MPSGGSPNIGNGGGSGSVDPSQPLFLLLQQLETVTSASIDDPEALVDDLVQDVLELPPEERFERAVELVEERLEEEFGSTDIFQATFPLAPAIAFELLQRFLDEWGNEIAENALREEREQKNGLLVLLAAIDVLQDAVEALKVVKESDESEQEIYPEAVTDLSERDLYRLGSVVFSLYARIYREVQADQRGETPDFAALATDVLYGERTTVQVFDAEVEYPEIESIRKRDRIHGAINRGALRVYDELDISTARGAELAELTQNEFVELLESNGMRPEYGPDSVEDFYSGPDLMDE
;
A
#
# COMPACT_ATOMS: atom_id res chain seq x y z
N MET A 1 18.51 3.38 34.87
CA MET A 1 18.29 2.23 33.97
C MET A 1 17.47 1.19 34.71
N PRO A 2 16.48 0.53 34.09
CA PRO A 2 15.93 0.69 32.73
C PRO A 2 14.62 1.54 32.75
N SER A 3 14.17 2.32 31.76
CA SER A 3 14.04 2.21 30.28
C SER A 3 13.13 1.06 29.83
N GLY A 4 11.87 1.39 29.58
CA GLY A 4 10.85 0.48 29.06
C GLY A 4 9.53 1.23 28.90
N GLY A 5 9.50 2.22 28.02
CA GLY A 5 8.26 2.80 27.51
C GLY A 5 7.94 2.06 26.23
N SER A 6 6.94 1.18 26.28
CA SER A 6 6.32 0.64 25.08
C SER A 6 5.56 1.77 24.36
N PRO A 7 5.63 1.88 23.03
CA PRO A 7 4.83 2.82 22.28
C PRO A 7 3.35 2.43 22.42
N ASN A 8 2.53 3.44 22.72
CA ASN A 8 1.10 3.29 22.91
C ASN A 8 0.40 3.90 21.69
N ILE A 9 0.29 3.15 20.60
CA ILE A 9 -0.58 3.51 19.46
C ILE A 9 -2.06 3.18 19.76
N GLY A 10 -2.33 2.45 20.85
CA GLY A 10 -3.70 2.19 21.30
C GLY A 10 -3.88 2.34 22.80
N ASN A 11 -4.18 3.55 23.28
CA ASN A 11 -5.08 3.62 24.45
C ASN A 11 -5.80 4.97 24.58
N GLY A 12 -7.05 4.97 24.11
CA GLY A 12 -8.02 6.01 24.39
C GLY A 12 -9.00 6.09 23.23
N GLY A 13 -10.25 5.68 23.44
CA GLY A 13 -11.33 5.91 22.48
C GLY A 13 -11.33 7.36 22.02
N GLY A 14 -10.84 7.56 20.82
CA GLY A 14 -10.59 8.82 20.14
C GLY A 14 -10.32 8.44 18.69
N SER A 15 -11.12 9.01 17.79
CA SER A 15 -11.12 8.78 16.35
C SER A 15 -9.71 8.68 15.74
N GLY A 16 -9.40 7.58 15.04
CA GLY A 16 -8.27 7.54 14.10
C GLY A 16 -7.40 6.28 14.08
N SER A 17 -7.87 5.11 14.54
CA SER A 17 -7.15 3.84 14.26
C SER A 17 -7.91 3.05 13.21
N VAL A 18 -7.44 3.06 11.96
CA VAL A 18 -7.97 2.19 10.91
C VAL A 18 -7.61 0.75 11.20
N ASP A 19 -8.62 -0.12 11.20
CA ASP A 19 -8.47 -1.56 11.33
C ASP A 19 -8.24 -2.17 9.93
N PRO A 20 -7.05 -2.76 9.67
CA PRO A 20 -6.62 -3.23 8.34
C PRO A 20 -7.43 -4.44 7.85
N SER A 21 -8.18 -5.06 8.78
CA SER A 21 -9.02 -6.23 8.54
C SER A 21 -10.41 -5.84 8.03
N GLN A 22 -10.84 -4.59 8.26
CA GLN A 22 -12.11 -4.03 7.80
C GLN A 22 -12.44 -4.30 6.32
N PRO A 23 -11.52 -4.18 5.34
CA PRO A 23 -11.86 -4.39 3.93
C PRO A 23 -12.24 -5.83 3.67
N LEU A 24 -11.42 -6.75 4.18
CA LEU A 24 -11.68 -8.17 4.07
C LEU A 24 -12.96 -8.52 4.80
N PHE A 25 -13.19 -7.99 6.00
CA PHE A 25 -14.44 -8.20 6.70
C PHE A 25 -15.66 -7.67 5.96
N LEU A 26 -15.59 -6.48 5.36
CA LEU A 26 -16.68 -5.92 4.58
C LEU A 26 -16.92 -6.73 3.31
N LEU A 27 -15.85 -7.19 2.64
CA LEU A 27 -15.95 -8.10 1.49
C LEU A 27 -16.59 -9.43 1.89
N LEU A 28 -16.13 -10.05 2.97
CA LEU A 28 -16.66 -11.31 3.50
C LEU A 28 -18.11 -11.16 3.96
N GLN A 29 -18.47 -10.08 4.65
CA GLN A 29 -19.86 -9.77 5.05
C GLN A 29 -20.77 -9.55 3.83
N GLN A 30 -20.30 -8.83 2.81
CA GLN A 30 -21.06 -8.68 1.56
C GLN A 30 -21.25 -10.03 0.88
N LEU A 31 -20.21 -10.86 0.85
CA LEU A 31 -20.25 -12.20 0.33
C LEU A 31 -21.25 -13.09 1.08
N GLU A 32 -21.22 -13.12 2.41
CA GLU A 32 -22.20 -13.85 3.25
C GLU A 32 -23.64 -13.36 2.99
N THR A 33 -23.81 -12.04 2.90
CA THR A 33 -25.13 -11.42 2.67
C THR A 33 -25.71 -11.79 1.30
N VAL A 34 -24.87 -11.86 0.27
CA VAL A 34 -25.29 -12.17 -1.11
C VAL A 34 -25.55 -13.67 -1.31
N THR A 35 -24.85 -14.53 -0.58
CA THR A 35 -24.75 -15.96 -0.92
C THR A 35 -25.48 -16.87 0.05
N SER A 36 -25.83 -16.37 1.24
CA SER A 36 -26.31 -17.19 2.37
C SER A 36 -25.36 -18.31 2.80
N ALA A 37 -24.13 -18.33 2.27
CA ALA A 37 -23.05 -19.17 2.78
C ALA A 37 -22.51 -18.52 4.06
N SER A 38 -22.19 -19.35 5.06
CA SER A 38 -21.54 -18.92 6.30
C SER A 38 -20.11 -19.42 6.25
N ILE A 39 -19.14 -18.53 6.43
CA ILE A 39 -17.79 -18.95 6.78
C ILE A 39 -17.80 -19.09 8.29
N ASP A 40 -17.45 -20.27 8.81
CA ASP A 40 -17.57 -20.54 10.25
C ASP A 40 -16.63 -19.65 11.07
N ASP A 41 -15.44 -19.33 10.53
CA ASP A 41 -14.46 -18.40 11.12
C ASP A 41 -13.67 -17.64 10.02
N PRO A 42 -14.19 -16.52 9.52
CA PRO A 42 -13.52 -15.72 8.49
C PRO A 42 -12.21 -15.09 8.97
N GLU A 43 -12.09 -14.82 10.27
CA GLU A 43 -10.87 -14.23 10.85
C GLU A 43 -9.72 -15.25 10.78
N ALA A 44 -9.99 -16.49 11.22
CA ALA A 44 -9.01 -17.57 11.19
C ALA A 44 -8.57 -17.90 9.76
N LEU A 45 -9.48 -17.88 8.79
CA LEU A 45 -9.13 -18.10 7.37
C LEU A 45 -8.16 -17.02 6.86
N VAL A 46 -8.43 -15.75 7.18
CA VAL A 46 -7.56 -14.64 6.79
C VAL A 46 -6.21 -14.73 7.50
N ASP A 47 -6.20 -15.00 8.80
CA ASP A 47 -4.96 -15.13 9.58
C ASP A 47 -4.07 -16.26 9.06
N ASP A 48 -4.65 -17.43 8.79
CA ASP A 48 -3.94 -18.58 8.22
C ASP A 48 -3.35 -18.23 6.85
N LEU A 49 -4.15 -17.63 5.96
CA LEU A 49 -3.70 -17.26 4.62
C LEU A 49 -2.58 -16.22 4.65
N VAL A 50 -2.71 -15.21 5.52
CA VAL A 50 -1.67 -14.21 5.73
C VAL A 50 -0.40 -14.89 6.23
N GLN A 51 -0.51 -15.81 7.19
CA GLN A 51 0.65 -16.54 7.69
C GLN A 51 1.34 -17.32 6.57
N ASP A 52 0.59 -18.10 5.79
CA ASP A 52 1.11 -18.92 4.71
C ASP A 52 1.86 -18.09 3.65
N VAL A 53 1.28 -16.95 3.22
CA VAL A 53 1.94 -16.01 2.30
C VAL A 53 3.24 -15.45 2.90
N LEU A 54 3.25 -15.14 4.19
CA LEU A 54 4.42 -14.55 4.86
C LEU A 54 5.50 -15.57 5.22
N GLU A 55 5.20 -16.87 5.21
CA GLU A 55 6.16 -17.96 5.38
C GLU A 55 7.03 -18.16 4.12
N LEU A 56 6.52 -17.83 2.94
CA LEU A 56 7.30 -17.82 1.70
C LEU A 56 8.44 -16.80 1.76
N PRO A 57 9.64 -17.07 1.19
CA PRO A 57 10.67 -16.05 1.01
C PRO A 57 10.15 -14.82 0.25
N PRO A 58 10.68 -13.59 0.47
CA PRO A 58 10.27 -12.39 -0.24
C PRO A 58 10.31 -12.54 -1.77
N GLU A 59 11.30 -13.22 -2.31
CA GLU A 59 11.36 -13.45 -3.77
C GLU A 59 10.21 -14.31 -4.27
N GLU A 60 9.91 -15.39 -3.56
CA GLU A 60 8.90 -16.36 -3.98
C GLU A 60 7.48 -15.84 -3.77
N ARG A 61 7.20 -15.14 -2.66
CA ARG A 61 5.85 -14.60 -2.40
C ARG A 61 5.39 -13.62 -3.47
N PHE A 62 6.29 -12.77 -3.96
CA PHE A 62 5.96 -11.77 -4.98
C PHE A 62 5.87 -12.36 -6.40
N GLU A 63 6.15 -13.66 -6.56
CA GLU A 63 5.96 -14.38 -7.81
C GLU A 63 4.80 -15.38 -7.75
N ARG A 64 4.50 -15.94 -6.57
CA ARG A 64 3.66 -17.14 -6.42
C ARG A 64 2.60 -17.05 -5.32
N ALA A 65 2.42 -15.90 -4.65
CA ALA A 65 1.40 -15.80 -3.61
C ALA A 65 -0.01 -16.10 -4.13
N VAL A 66 -0.33 -15.79 -5.39
CA VAL A 66 -1.62 -16.17 -6.00
C VAL A 66 -1.80 -17.68 -6.03
N GLU A 67 -0.77 -18.44 -6.46
CA GLU A 67 -0.85 -19.91 -6.51
C GLU A 67 -1.13 -20.49 -5.12
N LEU A 68 -0.47 -19.97 -4.09
CA LEU A 68 -0.68 -20.39 -2.71
C LEU A 68 -2.10 -20.07 -2.21
N VAL A 69 -2.63 -18.89 -2.57
CA VAL A 69 -4.01 -18.52 -2.23
C VAL A 69 -5.00 -19.44 -2.93
N GLU A 70 -4.79 -19.74 -4.20
CA GLU A 70 -5.62 -20.67 -4.96
C GLU A 70 -5.60 -22.07 -4.36
N GLU A 71 -4.41 -22.61 -4.05
CA GLU A 71 -4.25 -23.91 -3.38
C GLU A 71 -5.03 -23.95 -2.06
N ARG A 72 -4.95 -22.91 -1.23
CA ARG A 72 -5.68 -22.84 0.04
C ARG A 72 -7.19 -22.78 -0.15
N LEU A 73 -7.67 -22.02 -1.15
CA LEU A 73 -9.09 -21.97 -1.50
C LEU A 73 -9.59 -23.30 -2.03
N GLU A 74 -8.78 -24.03 -2.80
CA GLU A 74 -9.12 -25.38 -3.27
C GLU A 74 -9.20 -26.39 -2.11
N GLU A 75 -8.30 -26.30 -1.13
CA GLU A 75 -8.34 -27.15 0.06
C GLU A 75 -9.61 -26.92 0.90
N GLU A 76 -10.00 -25.66 1.08
CA GLU A 76 -11.13 -25.28 1.93
C GLU A 76 -12.49 -25.49 1.23
N PHE A 77 -12.59 -25.13 -0.05
CA PHE A 77 -13.85 -25.11 -0.79
C PHE A 77 -13.96 -26.23 -1.84
N GLY A 78 -12.92 -27.03 -2.02
CA GLY A 78 -12.85 -28.15 -2.97
C GLY A 78 -12.44 -27.77 -4.39
N SER A 79 -12.73 -26.53 -4.83
CA SER A 79 -12.15 -25.92 -6.03
C SER A 79 -12.37 -24.39 -6.06
N THR A 80 -11.55 -23.68 -6.85
CA THR A 80 -11.74 -22.25 -7.13
C THR A 80 -13.07 -21.96 -7.85
N ASP A 81 -13.52 -22.85 -8.74
CA ASP A 81 -14.84 -22.74 -9.38
C ASP A 81 -15.99 -22.81 -8.37
N ILE A 82 -15.89 -23.72 -7.39
CA ILE A 82 -16.90 -23.84 -6.32
C ILE A 82 -16.86 -22.59 -5.45
N PHE A 83 -15.68 -22.08 -5.13
CA PHE A 83 -15.54 -20.81 -4.42
C PHE A 83 -16.20 -19.66 -5.18
N GLN A 84 -15.91 -19.47 -6.47
CA GLN A 84 -16.54 -18.41 -7.28
C GLN A 84 -18.05 -18.57 -7.44
N ALA A 85 -18.54 -19.81 -7.58
CA ALA A 85 -19.97 -20.08 -7.64
C ALA A 85 -20.67 -19.82 -6.30
N THR A 86 -19.98 -20.10 -5.20
CA THR A 86 -20.47 -19.85 -3.83
C THR A 86 -20.40 -18.37 -3.50
N PHE A 87 -19.38 -17.66 -3.99
CA PHE A 87 -19.08 -16.25 -3.73
C PHE A 87 -18.95 -15.47 -5.04
N PRO A 88 -20.07 -15.21 -5.75
CA PRO A 88 -20.08 -14.53 -7.03
C PRO A 88 -19.89 -13.02 -6.82
N LEU A 89 -18.67 -12.61 -6.51
CA LEU A 89 -18.26 -11.21 -6.51
C LEU A 89 -17.71 -10.85 -7.89
N ALA A 90 -18.33 -9.88 -8.55
CA ALA A 90 -17.80 -9.37 -9.80
C ALA A 90 -16.42 -8.72 -9.53
N PRO A 91 -15.37 -9.05 -10.32
CA PRO A 91 -14.03 -8.48 -10.13
C PRO A 91 -14.03 -6.95 -10.05
N ALA A 92 -14.83 -6.28 -10.89
CA ALA A 92 -14.98 -4.82 -10.85
C ALA A 92 -15.42 -4.30 -9.48
N ILE A 93 -16.39 -4.97 -8.83
CA ILE A 93 -16.86 -4.59 -7.49
C ILE A 93 -15.76 -4.83 -6.45
N ALA A 94 -15.03 -5.95 -6.56
CA ALA A 94 -13.91 -6.25 -5.66
C ALA A 94 -12.81 -5.18 -5.75
N PHE A 95 -12.44 -4.78 -6.97
CA PHE A 95 -11.44 -3.74 -7.21
C PHE A 95 -11.91 -2.38 -6.72
N GLU A 96 -13.16 -1.97 -7.00
CA GLU A 96 -13.70 -0.70 -6.52
C GLU A 96 -13.71 -0.62 -4.99
N LEU A 97 -14.13 -1.69 -4.32
CA LEU A 97 -14.14 -1.76 -2.85
C LEU A 97 -12.73 -1.70 -2.27
N LEU A 98 -11.79 -2.45 -2.87
CA LEU A 98 -10.41 -2.45 -2.44
C LEU A 98 -9.75 -1.07 -2.66
N GLN A 99 -9.91 -0.46 -3.83
CA GLN A 99 -9.39 0.88 -4.15
C GLN A 99 -9.92 1.91 -3.17
N ARG A 100 -11.24 1.95 -2.97
CA ARG A 100 -11.85 2.89 -2.03
C ARG A 100 -11.30 2.73 -0.62
N PHE A 101 -11.09 1.49 -0.16
CA PHE A 101 -10.50 1.27 1.14
C PHE A 101 -9.05 1.77 1.21
N LEU A 102 -8.24 1.47 0.20
CA LEU A 102 -6.85 1.91 0.15
C LEU A 102 -6.75 3.44 0.11
N ASP A 103 -7.66 4.12 -0.59
CA ASP A 103 -7.74 5.57 -0.62
C ASP A 103 -8.13 6.15 0.75
N GLU A 104 -9.19 5.62 1.38
CA GLU A 104 -9.61 6.05 2.72
C GLU A 104 -8.47 5.84 3.74
N TRP A 105 -7.78 4.71 3.64
CA TRP A 105 -6.70 4.38 4.55
C TRP A 105 -5.42 5.17 4.31
N GLY A 106 -5.02 5.32 3.04
CA GLY A 106 -3.87 6.11 2.62
C GLY A 106 -3.99 7.55 3.10
N ASN A 107 -5.16 8.16 2.91
CA ASN A 107 -5.44 9.52 3.38
C ASN A 107 -5.33 9.64 4.91
N GLU A 108 -5.90 8.71 5.67
CA GLU A 108 -5.81 8.75 7.14
C GLU A 108 -4.36 8.57 7.64
N ILE A 109 -3.61 7.64 7.03
CA ILE A 109 -2.19 7.45 7.33
C ILE A 109 -1.38 8.70 6.99
N ALA A 110 -1.63 9.31 5.82
CA ALA A 110 -0.96 10.52 5.38
C ALA A 110 -1.21 11.69 6.34
N GLU A 111 -2.46 11.88 6.77
CA GLU A 111 -2.80 12.90 7.77
C GLU A 111 -2.11 12.66 9.11
N ASN A 112 -2.06 11.41 9.57
CA ASN A 112 -1.40 11.05 10.82
C ASN A 112 0.12 11.24 10.72
N ALA A 113 0.74 10.90 9.58
CA ALA A 113 2.17 11.11 9.36
C ALA A 113 2.59 12.59 9.49
N LEU A 114 1.69 13.54 9.25
CA LEU A 114 1.95 14.97 9.48
C LEU A 114 1.95 15.38 10.96
N ARG A 115 1.27 14.63 11.83
CA ARG A 115 1.00 15.00 13.23
C ARG A 115 1.90 14.26 14.22
N GLU A 116 2.37 13.07 13.85
CA GLU A 116 3.09 12.17 14.74
C GLU A 116 4.59 12.51 14.91
N GLU A 117 5.17 11.98 15.99
CA GLU A 117 6.61 12.08 16.25
C GLU A 117 7.43 11.25 15.25
N ARG A 118 8.72 11.57 15.10
CA ARG A 118 9.61 11.00 14.06
C ARG A 118 9.55 9.48 13.93
N GLU A 119 9.58 8.73 15.04
CA GLU A 119 9.60 7.26 14.99
C GLU A 119 8.30 6.69 14.43
N GLN A 120 7.16 7.19 14.92
CA GLN A 120 5.83 6.79 14.45
C GLN A 120 5.57 7.27 13.02
N LYS A 121 5.93 8.53 12.72
CA LYS A 121 5.90 9.11 11.38
C LYS A 121 6.61 8.22 10.37
N ASN A 122 7.84 7.79 10.66
CA ASN A 122 8.61 6.97 9.73
C ASN A 122 7.93 5.61 9.48
N GLY A 123 7.34 4.99 10.51
CA GLY A 123 6.53 3.77 10.35
C GLY A 123 5.31 3.99 9.44
N LEU A 124 4.57 5.09 9.65
CA LEU A 124 3.42 5.47 8.83
C LEU A 124 3.81 5.73 7.36
N LEU A 125 4.95 6.38 7.11
CA LEU A 125 5.44 6.61 5.75
C LEU A 125 5.83 5.31 5.05
N VAL A 126 6.42 4.34 5.75
CA VAL A 126 6.69 3.00 5.17
C VAL A 126 5.39 2.26 4.87
N LEU A 127 4.39 2.36 5.75
CA LEU A 127 3.06 1.77 5.51
C LEU A 127 2.39 2.40 4.28
N LEU A 128 2.46 3.72 4.15
CA LEU A 128 1.92 4.45 3.01
C LEU A 128 2.60 4.06 1.69
N ALA A 129 3.92 3.85 1.70
CA ALA A 129 4.64 3.35 0.53
C ALA A 129 4.18 1.95 0.10
N ALA A 130 3.81 1.08 1.05
CA ALA A 130 3.27 -0.23 0.74
C ALA A 130 1.85 -0.17 0.17
N ILE A 131 1.02 0.74 0.68
CA ILE A 131 -0.32 1.01 0.14
C ILE A 131 -0.21 1.53 -1.29
N ASP A 132 0.72 2.45 -1.55
CA ASP A 132 0.93 3.05 -2.87
C ASP A 132 1.36 2.01 -3.92
N VAL A 133 2.33 1.13 -3.60
CA VAL A 133 2.70 0.03 -4.52
C VAL A 133 1.57 -0.98 -4.70
N LEU A 134 0.77 -1.22 -3.66
CA LEU A 134 -0.40 -2.09 -3.75
C LEU A 134 -1.48 -1.48 -4.66
N GLN A 135 -1.72 -0.17 -4.55
CA GLN A 135 -2.64 0.58 -5.42
C GLN A 135 -2.18 0.52 -6.88
N ASP A 136 -0.89 0.72 -7.17
CA ASP A 136 -0.33 0.58 -8.52
C ASP A 136 -0.66 -0.79 -9.13
N ALA A 137 -0.49 -1.87 -8.35
CA ALA A 137 -0.77 -3.24 -8.81
C ALA A 137 -2.28 -3.49 -8.99
N VAL A 138 -3.13 -2.96 -8.11
CA VAL A 138 -4.59 -3.07 -8.23
C VAL A 138 -5.11 -2.30 -9.44
N GLU A 139 -4.60 -1.10 -9.68
CA GLU A 139 -4.95 -0.29 -10.85
C GLU A 139 -4.55 -1.00 -12.15
N ALA A 140 -3.32 -1.53 -12.20
CA ALA A 140 -2.84 -2.34 -13.32
C ALA A 140 -3.79 -3.51 -13.66
N LEU A 141 -4.20 -4.28 -12.64
CA LEU A 141 -5.13 -5.41 -12.80
C LEU A 141 -6.52 -4.95 -13.26
N LYS A 142 -7.02 -3.84 -12.73
CA LYS A 142 -8.32 -3.27 -13.10
C LYS A 142 -8.36 -2.87 -14.57
N VAL A 143 -7.33 -2.17 -15.05
CA VAL A 143 -7.25 -1.71 -16.44
C VAL A 143 -7.32 -2.87 -17.42
N VAL A 144 -6.59 -3.95 -17.18
CA VAL A 144 -6.62 -5.14 -18.04
C VAL A 144 -8.02 -5.72 -18.11
N LYS A 145 -8.69 -5.88 -16.96
CA LYS A 145 -10.04 -6.46 -16.89
C LYS A 145 -11.11 -5.57 -17.53
N GLU A 146 -10.99 -4.25 -17.42
CA GLU A 146 -11.93 -3.31 -18.03
C GLU A 146 -11.70 -3.14 -19.54
N SER A 147 -10.46 -3.34 -20.02
CA SER A 147 -10.13 -3.28 -21.46
C SER A 147 -10.71 -4.44 -22.26
N ASP A 148 -10.95 -5.59 -21.63
CA ASP A 148 -11.67 -6.72 -22.25
C ASP A 148 -13.18 -6.42 -22.45
N GLU A 149 -13.73 -5.43 -21.73
CA GLU A 149 -15.16 -5.09 -21.73
C GLU A 149 -15.48 -3.73 -22.36
N SER A 150 -14.50 -2.83 -22.50
CA SER A 150 -14.72 -1.47 -22.99
C SER A 150 -13.66 -1.01 -24.01
N GLU A 151 -14.11 -0.58 -25.19
CA GLU A 151 -13.29 0.07 -26.24
C GLU A 151 -12.84 1.49 -25.81
N GLN A 152 -12.21 1.67 -24.65
CA GLN A 152 -11.75 3.00 -24.19
C GLN A 152 -10.21 3.14 -24.19
N GLU A 153 -9.73 3.91 -25.17
CA GLU A 153 -8.34 4.31 -25.45
C GLU A 153 -7.75 5.31 -24.41
N ILE A 154 -7.74 5.01 -23.11
CA ILE A 154 -7.17 5.94 -22.11
C ILE A 154 -5.81 5.48 -21.57
N TYR A 155 -5.48 4.19 -21.68
CA TYR A 155 -4.21 3.65 -21.18
C TYR A 155 -3.17 3.44 -22.29
N PRO A 156 -1.87 3.50 -21.97
CA PRO A 156 -0.83 3.10 -22.91
C PRO A 156 -1.08 1.68 -23.42
N GLU A 157 -0.84 1.41 -24.71
CA GLU A 157 -1.00 0.08 -25.32
C GLU A 157 -0.28 -1.05 -24.54
N ALA A 158 0.76 -0.70 -23.78
CA ALA A 158 1.54 -1.62 -22.95
C ALA A 158 0.75 -2.24 -21.77
N VAL A 159 -0.29 -1.58 -21.25
CA VAL A 159 -1.06 -2.10 -20.11
C VAL A 159 -2.14 -3.09 -20.57
N THR A 160 -2.54 -3.05 -21.84
CA THR A 160 -3.63 -3.89 -22.38
C THR A 160 -3.17 -5.25 -22.93
N ASP A 161 -1.86 -5.52 -23.02
CA ASP A 161 -1.29 -6.76 -23.60
C ASP A 161 -0.44 -7.54 -22.57
N LEU A 162 -0.91 -7.61 -21.31
CA LEU A 162 -0.23 -8.37 -20.26
C LEU A 162 -0.49 -9.87 -20.41
N SER A 163 0.56 -10.68 -20.24
CA SER A 163 0.40 -12.14 -20.25
C SER A 163 -0.32 -12.62 -18.98
N GLU A 164 -0.90 -13.83 -19.01
CA GLU A 164 -1.47 -14.45 -17.81
C GLU A 164 -0.44 -14.49 -16.66
N ARG A 165 0.83 -14.79 -16.97
CA ARG A 165 1.92 -14.78 -16.00
C ARG A 165 2.11 -13.40 -15.36
N ASP A 166 1.96 -12.32 -16.12
CA ASP A 166 2.09 -10.96 -15.59
C ASP A 166 0.93 -10.60 -14.66
N LEU A 167 -0.29 -11.05 -14.99
CA LEU A 167 -1.44 -10.93 -14.11
C LEU A 167 -1.25 -11.69 -12.79
N TYR A 168 -0.69 -12.90 -12.84
CA TYR A 168 -0.34 -13.68 -11.65
C TYR A 168 0.71 -12.95 -10.78
N ARG A 169 1.70 -12.32 -11.41
CA ARG A 169 2.72 -11.54 -10.68
C ARG A 169 2.11 -10.30 -10.03
N LEU A 170 1.27 -9.55 -10.73
CA LEU A 170 0.56 -8.39 -10.16
C LEU A 170 -0.37 -8.82 -9.00
N GLY A 171 -1.12 -9.91 -9.15
CA GLY A 171 -1.92 -10.47 -8.07
C GLY A 171 -1.06 -10.88 -6.87
N SER A 172 0.14 -11.41 -7.11
CA SER A 172 1.07 -11.80 -6.06
C SER A 172 1.63 -10.59 -5.30
N VAL A 173 1.83 -9.45 -5.98
CA VAL A 173 2.14 -8.16 -5.32
C VAL A 173 1.03 -7.77 -4.36
N VAL A 174 -0.23 -7.82 -4.82
CA VAL A 174 -1.40 -7.45 -4.01
C VAL A 174 -1.49 -8.32 -2.75
N PHE A 175 -1.47 -9.65 -2.88
CA PHE A 175 -1.55 -10.55 -1.72
C PHE A 175 -0.35 -10.41 -0.78
N SER A 176 0.87 -10.29 -1.32
CA SER A 176 2.09 -10.20 -0.51
C SER A 176 2.13 -8.91 0.32
N LEU A 177 1.83 -7.76 -0.30
CA LEU A 177 1.80 -6.49 0.40
C LEU A 177 0.65 -6.44 1.39
N TYR A 178 -0.56 -6.86 0.99
CA TYR A 178 -1.71 -6.89 1.89
C TYR A 178 -1.43 -7.75 3.13
N ALA A 179 -0.87 -8.95 2.95
CA ALA A 179 -0.53 -9.84 4.06
C ALA A 179 0.49 -9.19 5.02
N ARG A 180 1.53 -8.53 4.49
CA ARG A 180 2.53 -7.88 5.33
C ARG A 180 1.92 -6.71 6.11
N ILE A 181 1.19 -5.86 5.40
CA ILE A 181 0.47 -4.71 5.94
C ILE A 181 -0.46 -5.15 7.08
N TYR A 182 -1.28 -6.18 6.85
CA TYR A 182 -2.17 -6.75 7.85
C TYR A 182 -1.40 -7.20 9.10
N ARG A 183 -0.29 -7.94 8.91
CA ARG A 183 0.56 -8.38 10.03
C ARG A 183 1.11 -7.21 10.84
N GLU A 184 1.66 -6.18 10.19
CA GLU A 184 2.27 -5.06 10.89
C GLU A 184 1.28 -4.28 11.74
N VAL A 185 0.08 -4.08 11.21
CA VAL A 185 -0.95 -3.35 11.93
C VAL A 185 -1.55 -4.20 13.06
N GLN A 186 -1.72 -5.51 12.86
CA GLN A 186 -2.10 -6.43 13.94
C GLN A 186 -1.05 -6.48 15.07
N ALA A 187 0.23 -6.52 14.71
CA ALA A 187 1.32 -6.45 15.69
C ALA A 187 1.22 -5.18 16.54
N ASP A 188 1.03 -4.02 15.88
CA ASP A 188 0.87 -2.74 16.57
C ASP A 188 -0.36 -2.71 17.49
N GLN A 189 -1.51 -3.20 17.02
CA GLN A 189 -2.75 -3.30 17.81
C GLN A 189 -2.58 -4.19 19.06
N ARG A 190 -1.74 -5.22 18.98
CA ARG A 190 -1.38 -6.08 20.13
C ARG A 190 -0.30 -5.46 21.04
N GLY A 191 0.20 -4.26 20.72
CA GLY A 191 1.28 -3.59 21.43
C GLY A 191 2.66 -4.22 21.17
N GLU A 192 2.79 -5.00 20.10
CA GLU A 192 4.05 -5.54 19.60
C GLU A 192 4.72 -4.50 18.69
N THR A 193 6.03 -4.62 18.48
CA THR A 193 6.75 -3.69 17.59
C THR A 193 6.62 -4.16 16.14
N PRO A 194 6.04 -3.37 15.22
CA PRO A 194 6.00 -3.70 13.80
C PRO A 194 7.41 -3.80 13.21
N ASP A 195 7.62 -4.74 12.29
CA ASP A 195 8.83 -4.89 11.50
C ASP A 195 8.75 -4.07 10.20
N PHE A 196 8.81 -2.75 10.35
CA PHE A 196 8.83 -1.82 9.21
C PHE A 196 10.02 -2.04 8.27
N ALA A 197 11.07 -2.74 8.69
CA ALA A 197 12.17 -3.05 7.80
C ALA A 197 11.87 -4.24 6.88
N ALA A 198 11.13 -5.24 7.38
CA ALA A 198 10.55 -6.27 6.53
C ALA A 198 9.54 -5.66 5.57
N LEU A 199 8.65 -4.77 6.04
CA LEU A 199 7.70 -4.07 5.17
C LEU A 199 8.41 -3.24 4.09
N ALA A 200 9.43 -2.43 4.45
CA ALA A 200 10.21 -1.68 3.47
C ALA A 200 10.95 -2.58 2.47
N THR A 201 11.32 -3.80 2.86
CA THR A 201 11.90 -4.77 1.92
C THR A 201 10.83 -5.27 0.94
N ASP A 202 9.63 -5.58 1.43
CA ASP A 202 8.51 -6.02 0.61
C ASP A 202 8.00 -4.92 -0.34
N VAL A 203 8.06 -3.63 0.06
CA VAL A 203 7.81 -2.49 -0.85
C VAL A 203 8.69 -2.55 -2.09
N LEU A 204 10.00 -2.81 -1.92
CA LEU A 204 10.94 -2.89 -3.05
C LEU A 204 10.68 -4.11 -3.93
N TYR A 205 10.29 -5.25 -3.34
CA TYR A 205 9.91 -6.43 -4.12
C TYR A 205 8.63 -6.20 -4.92
N GLY A 206 7.64 -5.53 -4.32
CA GLY A 206 6.41 -5.12 -5.00
C GLY A 206 6.71 -4.18 -6.16
N GLU A 207 7.46 -3.11 -5.92
CA GLU A 207 7.86 -2.14 -6.94
C GLU A 207 8.63 -2.80 -8.08
N ARG A 208 9.64 -3.62 -7.76
CA ARG A 208 10.40 -4.38 -8.76
C ARG A 208 9.49 -5.22 -9.63
N THR A 209 8.57 -5.97 -9.02
CA THR A 209 7.67 -6.85 -9.76
C THR A 209 6.72 -6.06 -10.65
N THR A 210 6.11 -4.99 -10.13
CA THR A 210 5.23 -4.11 -10.90
C THR A 210 5.97 -3.47 -12.08
N VAL A 211 7.17 -2.92 -11.87
CA VAL A 211 7.98 -2.31 -12.94
C VAL A 211 8.35 -3.35 -14.00
N GLN A 212 8.80 -4.54 -13.60
CA GLN A 212 9.19 -5.60 -14.54
C GLN A 212 8.03 -6.21 -15.33
N VAL A 213 6.79 -6.06 -14.84
CA VAL A 213 5.60 -6.45 -15.60
C VAL A 213 5.40 -5.50 -16.79
N PHE A 214 5.63 -4.20 -16.60
CA PHE A 214 5.47 -3.20 -17.67
C PHE A 214 6.70 -3.01 -18.54
N ASP A 215 7.88 -3.22 -17.98
CA ASP A 215 9.16 -3.13 -18.67
C ASP A 215 10.10 -4.22 -18.16
N ALA A 216 10.05 -5.37 -18.82
CA ALA A 216 10.85 -6.55 -18.48
C ALA A 216 12.36 -6.33 -18.64
N GLU A 217 12.79 -5.28 -19.36
CA GLU A 217 14.20 -4.95 -19.56
C GLU A 217 14.78 -4.06 -18.45
N VAL A 218 13.95 -3.53 -17.54
CA VAL A 218 14.44 -2.70 -16.42
C VAL A 218 15.33 -3.53 -15.49
N GLU A 219 16.60 -3.12 -15.41
CA GLU A 219 17.53 -3.59 -14.40
C GLU A 219 17.15 -2.99 -13.03
N TYR A 220 16.58 -3.83 -12.18
CA TYR A 220 16.31 -3.48 -10.78
C TYR A 220 17.45 -3.98 -9.89
N PRO A 221 17.96 -3.19 -8.92
CA PRO A 221 19.04 -3.63 -8.05
C PRO A 221 18.69 -4.87 -7.24
N GLU A 222 19.68 -5.71 -6.93
CA GLU A 222 19.50 -6.84 -6.01
C GLU A 222 19.09 -6.31 -4.63
N ILE A 223 17.83 -6.51 -4.24
CA ILE A 223 17.24 -5.94 -3.01
C ILE A 223 18.01 -6.37 -1.76
N GLU A 224 18.49 -7.61 -1.72
CA GLU A 224 19.29 -8.12 -0.61
C GLU A 224 20.63 -7.38 -0.45
N SER A 225 21.19 -6.88 -1.55
CA SER A 225 22.45 -6.13 -1.55
C SER A 225 22.30 -4.71 -1.00
N ILE A 226 21.07 -4.15 -1.03
CA ILE A 226 20.74 -2.84 -0.49
C ILE A 226 20.81 -2.91 1.04
N ARG A 227 21.46 -1.94 1.68
CA ARG A 227 21.54 -1.92 3.15
C ARG A 227 20.16 -1.72 3.74
N LYS A 228 19.86 -2.38 4.87
CA LYS A 228 18.59 -2.26 5.60
C LYS A 228 18.12 -0.80 5.76
N ARG A 229 19.04 0.10 6.12
CA ARG A 229 18.74 1.53 6.29
C ARG A 229 18.29 2.19 4.98
N ASP A 230 18.95 1.86 3.88
CA ASP A 230 18.68 2.47 2.58
C ASP A 230 17.33 2.00 2.02
N ARG A 231 16.93 0.75 2.30
CA ARG A 231 15.57 0.25 1.98
C ARG A 231 14.49 1.02 2.71
N ILE A 232 14.67 1.23 4.02
CA ILE A 232 13.73 1.99 4.86
C ILE A 232 13.65 3.43 4.37
N HIS A 233 14.79 4.08 4.10
CA HIS A 233 14.80 5.44 3.56
C HIS A 233 14.11 5.52 2.20
N GLY A 234 14.31 4.53 1.31
CA GLY A 234 13.59 4.46 0.03
C GLY A 234 12.08 4.40 0.21
N ALA A 235 11.59 3.54 1.12
CA ALA A 235 10.17 3.46 1.45
C ALA A 235 9.64 4.77 2.09
N ILE A 236 10.41 5.40 2.99
CA ILE A 236 10.05 6.71 3.57
C ILE A 236 9.91 7.78 2.48
N ASN A 237 10.86 7.83 1.54
CA ASN A 237 10.81 8.78 0.42
C ASN A 237 9.55 8.58 -0.42
N ARG A 238 9.20 7.33 -0.74
CA ARG A 238 7.98 7.00 -1.48
C ARG A 238 6.71 7.40 -0.70
N GLY A 239 6.64 7.08 0.59
CA GLY A 239 5.53 7.51 1.44
C GLY A 239 5.41 9.04 1.50
N ALA A 240 6.53 9.76 1.59
CA ALA A 240 6.53 11.22 1.61
C ALA A 240 6.03 11.84 0.29
N LEU A 241 6.34 11.22 -0.86
CA LEU A 241 5.76 11.61 -2.14
C LEU A 241 4.24 11.45 -2.15
N ARG A 242 3.73 10.34 -1.59
CA ARG A 242 2.28 10.12 -1.48
C ARG A 242 1.60 11.18 -0.62
N VAL A 243 2.16 11.51 0.55
CA VAL A 243 1.64 12.60 1.40
C VAL A 243 1.65 13.94 0.65
N TYR A 244 2.71 14.20 -0.11
CA TYR A 244 2.86 15.42 -0.89
C TYR A 244 1.78 15.54 -1.97
N ASP A 245 1.50 14.46 -2.70
CA ASP A 245 0.49 14.42 -3.77
C ASP A 245 -0.94 14.56 -3.21
N GLU A 246 -1.23 13.96 -2.05
CA GLU A 246 -2.59 13.91 -1.51
C GLU A 246 -3.00 15.14 -0.67
N LEU A 247 -2.07 15.75 0.07
CA LEU A 247 -2.42 16.70 1.14
C LEU A 247 -2.07 18.18 0.86
N ASP A 248 -1.71 18.55 -0.37
CA ASP A 248 -1.40 19.95 -0.77
C ASP A 248 -0.41 20.61 0.21
N ILE A 249 0.68 19.91 0.48
CA ILE A 249 1.74 20.38 1.39
C ILE A 249 2.89 21.02 0.61
N SER A 250 3.59 21.96 1.24
CA SER A 250 4.73 22.61 0.60
C SER A 250 5.88 21.62 0.33
N THR A 251 6.68 21.92 -0.70
CA THR A 251 7.91 21.18 -1.01
C THR A 251 8.85 21.06 0.21
N ALA A 252 8.93 22.10 1.04
CA ALA A 252 9.74 22.08 2.26
C ALA A 252 9.22 21.07 3.30
N ARG A 253 7.88 20.96 3.43
CA ARG A 253 7.27 19.97 4.31
C ARG A 253 7.47 18.55 3.78
N GLY A 254 7.32 18.34 2.48
CA GLY A 254 7.63 17.05 1.82
C GLY A 254 9.07 16.60 2.05
N ALA A 255 10.03 17.52 1.91
CA ALA A 255 11.45 17.26 2.19
C ALA A 255 11.70 16.85 3.65
N GLU A 256 11.02 17.49 4.61
CA GLU A 256 11.10 17.12 6.03
C GLU A 256 10.53 15.72 6.30
N LEU A 257 9.45 15.34 5.62
CA LEU A 257 8.88 13.99 5.71
C LEU A 257 9.86 12.94 5.16
N ALA A 258 10.47 13.22 4.01
CA ALA A 258 11.43 12.33 3.35
C ALA A 258 12.81 12.26 4.04
N GLU A 259 13.07 13.09 5.05
CA GLU A 259 14.40 13.27 5.65
C GLU A 259 15.47 13.74 4.63
N LEU A 260 15.05 14.53 3.65
CA LEU A 260 15.87 15.08 2.57
C LEU A 260 16.03 16.60 2.72
N THR A 261 17.01 17.16 2.01
CA THR A 261 17.02 18.60 1.74
C THR A 261 15.91 18.96 0.73
N GLN A 262 15.47 20.21 0.72
CA GLN A 262 14.45 20.67 -0.23
C GLN A 262 14.85 20.42 -1.69
N ASN A 263 16.12 20.60 -2.04
CA ASN A 263 16.60 20.34 -3.40
C ASN A 263 16.57 18.85 -3.76
N GLU A 264 17.00 17.96 -2.85
CA GLU A 264 16.92 16.52 -3.06
C GLU A 264 15.46 16.05 -3.19
N PHE A 265 14.53 16.67 -2.47
CA PHE A 265 13.11 16.37 -2.61
C PHE A 265 12.54 16.88 -3.94
N VAL A 266 12.98 18.04 -4.45
CA VAL A 266 12.62 18.50 -5.79
C VAL A 266 13.12 17.54 -6.87
N GLU A 267 14.37 17.08 -6.77
CA GLU A 267 14.91 16.05 -7.68
C GLU A 267 14.09 14.75 -7.61
N LEU A 268 13.67 14.36 -6.40
CA LEU A 268 12.79 13.21 -6.21
C LEU A 268 11.42 13.42 -6.88
N LEU A 269 10.78 14.58 -6.70
CA LEU A 269 9.51 14.93 -7.38
C LEU A 269 9.65 14.87 -8.90
N GLU A 270 10.70 15.47 -9.45
CA GLU A 270 10.97 15.48 -10.90
C GLU A 270 11.16 14.06 -11.44
N SER A 271 11.90 13.20 -10.72
CA SER A 271 12.11 11.80 -11.13
C SER A 271 10.83 10.96 -11.13
N ASN A 272 9.80 11.40 -10.38
CA ASN A 272 8.48 10.77 -10.31
C ASN A 272 7.42 11.53 -11.12
N GLY A 273 7.81 12.49 -11.97
CA GLY A 273 6.90 13.23 -12.85
C GLY A 273 6.00 14.26 -12.13
N MET A 274 6.27 14.55 -10.86
CA MET A 274 5.51 15.50 -10.04
C MET A 274 6.04 16.93 -10.19
N ARG A 275 5.18 17.92 -9.98
CA ARG A 275 5.57 19.34 -10.02
C ARG A 275 5.84 19.89 -8.62
N PRO A 276 6.93 20.65 -8.41
CA PRO A 276 7.17 21.32 -7.14
C PRO A 276 6.13 22.42 -6.86
N GLU A 277 5.56 22.38 -5.67
CA GLU A 277 4.63 23.34 -5.12
C GLU A 277 5.36 24.11 -4.02
N TYR A 278 5.68 25.34 -4.37
CA TYR A 278 6.27 26.29 -3.45
C TYR A 278 5.13 26.96 -2.67
N GLY A 279 4.67 26.26 -1.62
CA GLY A 279 3.89 26.91 -0.57
C GLY A 279 4.74 27.95 0.18
N PRO A 280 4.12 28.85 0.97
CA PRO A 280 4.85 29.83 1.75
C PRO A 280 5.86 29.16 2.70
N ASP A 281 7.08 29.69 2.77
CA ASP A 281 8.21 29.08 3.50
C ASP A 281 8.05 29.08 5.03
N SER A 282 7.03 29.79 5.56
CA SER A 282 6.72 29.85 6.99
C SER A 282 5.25 30.21 7.28
N VAL A 283 4.79 29.97 8.51
CA VAL A 283 3.49 30.47 9.02
C VAL A 283 3.45 32.01 9.01
N GLU A 284 4.61 32.66 9.15
CA GLU A 284 4.73 34.13 9.07
C GLU A 284 4.44 34.64 7.65
N ASP A 285 4.84 33.89 6.61
CA ASP A 285 4.54 34.20 5.21
C ASP A 285 3.05 34.04 4.85
N PHE A 286 2.29 33.30 5.65
CA PHE A 286 0.83 33.17 5.51
C PHE A 286 0.07 34.44 5.96
N TYR A 287 0.68 35.24 6.85
CA TYR A 287 0.12 36.51 7.34
C TYR A 287 0.74 37.74 6.68
N SER A 288 1.81 37.56 5.92
CA SER A 288 2.37 38.51 4.95
C SER A 288 1.47 38.61 3.71
N GLY A 289 0.20 38.97 3.91
CA GLY A 289 -0.66 39.37 2.79
C GLY A 289 0.04 40.49 1.99
N PRO A 290 -0.26 40.63 0.68
CA PRO A 290 0.33 41.70 -0.11
C PRO A 290 0.09 43.02 0.61
N ASP A 291 1.17 43.73 0.91
CA ASP A 291 1.13 45.09 1.45
C ASP A 291 0.44 45.94 0.37
N LEU A 292 -0.90 45.99 0.43
CA LEU A 292 -1.71 46.93 -0.33
C LEU A 292 -1.58 48.29 0.37
N MET A 293 -0.37 48.84 0.33
CA MET A 293 -0.07 50.20 0.73
C MET A 293 0.87 50.81 -0.33
N ASP A 294 0.25 51.69 -1.12
CA ASP A 294 0.80 52.85 -1.80
C ASP A 294 1.83 52.66 -2.93
N GLU A 295 1.34 52.73 -4.18
CA GLU A 295 1.56 53.88 -5.09
C GLU A 295 0.50 53.96 -6.21
#